data_AF-A0A1H6UEW2-F1
#
_entry.id   AF-A0A1H6UEW2-F1
#
_cell.length_a   1.000
_cell.length_b   1.000
_cell.length_c   1.000
_cell.angle_alpha   90.00
_cell.angle_beta   90.00
_cell.angle_gamma   90.00
#
_symmetry.space_group_name_H-M   'P 1'
#
loop_
_entity.id
_entity.type
_entity.pdbx_description
1 polymer ?
#
loop_
_entity_poly.entity_id
_entity_poly.type
_entity_poly.pdbx_seq_one_letter_code
_entity_poly.pdbx_strand_id
1 'polypeptide(L)' 'MNVYLAKFMTYFEIHRMHREGLSVRHISSYLVLNRRTVIKYLNMSEQEYESFLIQQADRKKILLPYEDF' A
#
# COMPACT_ATOMS: atom_id res chain seq x y z
N MET A 1 -16.13 -5.04 1.92
CA MET A 1 -15.30 -3.82 2.05
C MET A 1 -14.59 -3.59 0.72
N ASN A 2 -14.63 -2.39 0.16
CA ASN A 2 -13.96 -2.09 -1.11
C ASN A 2 -12.43 -2.18 -0.92
N VAL A 3 -11.75 -2.97 -1.76
CA VAL A 3 -10.29 -3.17 -1.71
C VAL A 3 -9.54 -1.84 -1.81
N TYR A 4 -10.05 -0.89 -2.61
CA TYR A 4 -9.48 0.44 -2.74
C TYR A 4 -9.50 1.20 -1.40
N LEU A 5 -10.65 1.19 -0.72
CA LEU A 5 -10.82 1.85 0.57
C LEU A 5 -9.94 1.21 1.65
N ALA A 6 -9.81 -0.13 1.65
CA ALA A 6 -8.96 -0.83 2.62
C ALA A 6 -7.48 -0.44 2.47
N LYS A 7 -7.01 -0.25 1.23
CA LYS A 7 -5.65 0.22 0.95
C LYS A 7 -5.44 1.65 1.46
N PHE A 8 -6.39 2.56 1.21
CA PHE A 8 -6.35 3.92 1.76
C PHE A 8 -6.36 3.95 3.29
N MET A 9 -7.20 3.14 3.93
CA MET A 9 -7.20 3.02 5.39
C MET A 9 -5.83 2.58 5.92
N THR A 10 -5.19 1.62 5.25
CA THR A 10 -3.84 1.17 5.63
C THR A 10 -2.79 2.28 5.47
N TYR A 11 -2.86 3.05 4.40
CA TYR A 11 -1.98 4.20 4.17
C TYR A 11 -2.13 5.26 5.27
N PHE A 12 -3.36 5.67 5.58
CA PHE A 12 -3.61 6.66 6.63
C PHE A 12 -3.20 6.16 8.01
N GLU A 13 -3.40 4.87 8.28
CA GLU A 13 -3.01 4.25 9.55
C GLU A 13 -1.49 4.29 9.75
N ILE A 14 -0.70 3.99 8.70
CA ILE A 14 0.76 4.13 8.73
C ILE A 14 1.18 5.56 9.08
N HIS A 15 0.58 6.55 8.42
CA HIS A 15 0.88 7.96 8.66
C HIS A 15 0.43 8.42 10.05
N ARG A 16 -0.71 7.94 10.55
CA ARG A 16 -1.18 8.20 11.91
C ARG A 16 -0.20 7.67 12.95
N MET A 17 0.17 6.39 12.86
CA MET A 17 1.13 5.75 13.77
C MET A 17 2.50 6.42 13.74
N HIS A 18 2.95 6.87 12.56
CA HIS A 18 4.22 7.59 12.43
C HIS A 18 4.17 8.98 13.10
N ARG A 19 3.05 9.71 12.97
CA ARG A 19 2.84 10.98 13.69
C ARG A 19 2.75 10.80 15.20
N GLU A 20 2.27 9.64 15.66
CA GLU A 20 2.28 9.26 17.08
C GLU A 20 3.70 8.88 17.58
N GLY A 21 4.71 8.92 16.72
CA GLY A 21 6.11 8.68 17.09
C GLY A 21 6.55 7.22 17.05
N LEU A 22 5.72 6.31 16.53
CA LEU A 22 6.07 4.90 16.41
C LEU A 22 7.12 4.69 15.31
N SER A 23 8.13 3.86 15.62
CA SER A 23 9.19 3.56 14.65
C SER A 23 8.64 2.75 13.46
N VAL A 24 9.25 2.94 12.29
CA VAL A 24 8.94 2.15 11.07
C VAL A 24 9.00 0.64 11.34
N ARG A 25 9.93 0.18 12.19
CA ARG A 25 10.02 -1.23 12.58
C ARG A 25 8.76 -1.69 13.30
N HIS A 26 8.30 -0.91 14.30
CA HIS A 26 7.10 -1.21 15.06
C HIS A 26 5.85 -1.21 14.17
N ILE A 27 5.70 -0.19 13.32
CA ILE A 27 4.58 -0.08 12.37
C ILE A 27 4.55 -1.29 11.43
N SER A 28 5.71 -1.67 10.88
CA SER A 28 5.82 -2.81 9.97
C SER A 28 5.44 -4.14 10.64
N SER A 29 5.85 -4.37 11.89
CA SER A 29 5.47 -5.56 12.64
C SER A 29 3.99 -5.57 13.02
N TYR A 30 3.46 -4.42 13.44
CA TYR A 30 2.08 -4.30 13.90
C TYR A 30 1.07 -4.50 12.77
N LEU A 31 1.31 -3.85 11.62
CA LEU A 31 0.45 -3.97 10.43
C LEU A 31 0.75 -5.20 9.57
N VAL A 32 1.75 -6.01 9.95
CA VAL A 32 2.21 -7.18 9.18
C VAL A 32 2.55 -6.79 7.73
N LEU A 33 3.29 -5.68 7.58
CA LEU A 33 3.74 -5.14 6.30
C LEU A 33 5.25 -5.22 6.16
N ASN A 34 5.73 -5.31 4.92
CA ASN A 34 7.16 -5.17 4.67
C ASN A 34 7.62 -3.75 5.04
N ARG A 35 8.75 -3.66 5.76
CA ARG A 35 9.36 -2.38 6.16
C ARG A 35 9.55 -1.42 4.97
N ARG A 36 9.91 -1.94 3.78
CA ARG A 36 10.07 -1.15 2.56
C ARG A 36 8.75 -0.52 2.10
N THR A 37 7.64 -1.23 2.27
CA THR A 37 6.30 -0.72 1.96
C THR A 37 5.93 0.43 2.89
N VAL A 38 6.18 0.30 4.19
CA VAL A 38 5.93 1.36 5.17
C VAL A 38 6.74 2.61 4.82
N ILE A 39 8.04 2.47 4.57
CA ILE A 39 8.91 3.60 4.17
C ILE A 39 8.41 4.23 2.86
N LYS A 40 8.07 3.40 1.86
CA LYS A 40 7.56 3.87 0.58
C LYS A 40 6.30 4.71 0.77
N TYR A 41 5.35 4.25 1.58
CA TYR A 41 4.08 4.95 1.80
C TYR A 41 4.25 6.23 2.62
N LEU A 42 5.17 6.25 3.59
CA LEU A 42 5.50 7.46 4.35
C LEU A 42 6.13 8.55 3.46
N ASN A 43 6.85 8.15 2.42
CA ASN A 43 7.47 9.05 1.46
C ASN A 43 6.54 9.48 0.31
N MET A 44 5.31 8.97 0.25
CA MET A 44 4.32 9.32 -0.77
C MET A 44 3.37 10.38 -0.24
N SER A 45 2.98 11.32 -1.12
CA SER A 45 1.78 12.12 -0.89
C SER A 45 0.50 11.28 -1.10
N GLU A 46 -0.63 11.80 -0.66
CA GLU A 46 -1.92 11.14 -0.86
C GLU A 46 -2.24 10.98 -2.36
N GLN A 47 -1.95 12.01 -3.16
CA GLN A 47 -2.15 12.01 -4.62
C GLN A 47 -1.23 11.00 -5.33
N GLU A 48 0.02 10.87 -4.87
CA GLU A 48 0.96 9.86 -5.38
C GLU A 48 0.50 8.45 -5.03
N TYR A 49 -0.01 8.26 -3.81
CA TYR A 49 -0.54 6.98 -3.37
C TYR A 49 -1.79 6.57 -4.16
N GLU A 50 -2.73 7.51 -4.37
CA GLU A 50 -3.90 7.32 -5.22
C GLU A 50 -3.51 6.88 -6.63
N SER A 51 -2.60 7.63 -7.27
CA SER A 51 -2.09 7.33 -8.60
C SER A 51 -1.43 5.94 -8.66
N PHE A 52 -0.67 5.56 -7.62
CA PHE A 52 -0.07 4.24 -7.49
C PHE A 52 -1.13 3.12 -7.39
N LEU A 53 -2.25 3.35 -6.69
CA LEU A 53 -3.33 2.38 -6.61
C LEU A 53 -4.05 2.19 -7.94
N ILE A 54 -4.32 3.27 -8.67
CA ILE A 54 -4.95 3.23 -9.99
C ILE A 54 -4.07 2.45 -10.97
N GLN A 55 -2.77 2.75 -11.02
CA GLN A 55 -1.81 2.01 -11.86
C GLN A 55 -1.71 0.52 -11.49
N GLN A 56 -1.87 0.17 -10.21
CA GLN A 56 -1.86 -1.22 -9.79
C GLN A 56 -3.13 -1.97 -10.23
N ALA A 57 -4.28 -1.29 -10.28
CA ALA A 57 -5.54 -1.90 -10.73
C ALA A 57 -5.51 -2.22 -12.24
N ASP A 58 -4.82 -1.41 -13.05
CA ASP A 58 -4.71 -1.59 -14.50
C ASP A 58 -3.58 -2.55 -14.93
N ARG A 59 -3.08 -3.40 -14.02
CA ARG A 59 -2.07 -4.41 -14.39
C ARG A 59 -2.70 -5.48 -15.27
N LYS A 60 -2.49 -5.34 -16.58
CA LYS A 60 -2.80 -6.39 -17.55
C LYS A 60 -2.03 -7.66 -17.18
N LYS A 61 -2.74 -8.75 -16.91
CA LYS A 61 -2.13 -10.08 -16.82
C LYS A 61 -1.74 -10.49 -18.24
N ILE A 62 -0.51 -10.19 -18.64
CA ILE A 62 0.01 -10.50 -19.98
C ILE A 62 0.00 -12.01 -20.25
N LEU A 63 0.05 -12.82 -19.18
CA LEU A 63 0.01 -14.28 -19.25
C LEU A 63 -1.40 -14.88 -19.25
N LEU A 64 -2.47 -14.09 -19.07
CA LEU A 64 -3.86 -14.60 -19.15
C LEU A 64 -4.15 -15.42 -20.42
N PRO A 65 -3.73 -14.99 -21.64
CA PRO A 65 -3.97 -15.75 -22.87
C PRO A 65 -3.26 -17.10 -22.94
N TYR A 66 -2.39 -17.39 -21.97
CA TYR A 66 -1.55 -18.57 -21.87
C TYR A 66 -1.93 -19.42 -20.65
N GLU A 67 -3.05 -19.18 -19.97
CA GLU A 67 -3.47 -19.99 -18.80
C GLU A 67 -4.37 -21.18 -19.19
N ASP A 68 -4.85 -21.26 -20.45
CA ASP A 68 -5.81 -22.26 -20.93
C ASP A 68 -5.18 -23.52 -21.61
N PHE A 69 -3.84 -23.67 -21.59
CA PHE A 69 -3.14 -24.79 -22.23
C PHE A 69 -2.81 -25.97 -21.30
#